data_AF-A0A9Q0S9W6-F1
#
_entry.id   AF-A0A9Q0S9W6-F1
#
_cell.length_a   1.000
_cell.length_b   1.000
_cell.length_c   1.000
_cell.angle_alpha   90.00
_cell.angle_beta   90.00
_cell.angle_gamma   90.00
#
_symmetry.space_group_name_H-M   'P 1'
#
loop_
_entity.id
_entity.type
_entity.pdbx_description
1 polymer ?
#
loop_
_entity_poly.entity_id
_entity_poly.type
_entity_poly.pdbx_seq_one_letter_code
_entity_poly.pdbx_strand_id
1 'polypeptide(L)'
;MVRRRLPASSCQLCKGEDSNDMVQCDRCDLWYHFGCVGVTGDIAQVEWICDKCKFAVWKYSLLKRRNKENHFRKKKQRRKPVSIQSLSSVSSKQRKILALRKLEEVKKRERDLRRKFSILEGLVDHLDNDKLPS
;
A
#
# COMPACT_ATOMS: atom_id res chain seq x y z
N MET A 1 44.54 -21.52 -7.99
CA MET A 1 43.10 -21.16 -8.01
C MET A 1 42.84 -20.36 -9.28
N VAL A 2 42.37 -21.01 -10.35
CA VAL A 2 42.08 -20.33 -11.62
C VAL A 2 40.84 -19.47 -11.41
N ARG A 3 41.04 -18.17 -11.16
CA ARG A 3 39.98 -17.18 -11.32
C ARG A 3 39.68 -17.10 -12.81
N ARG A 4 38.79 -17.97 -13.30
CA ARG A 4 38.20 -17.84 -14.63
C ARG A 4 37.48 -16.50 -14.63
N ARG A 5 38.14 -15.46 -15.17
CA ARG A 5 37.46 -14.25 -15.64
C ARG A 5 36.48 -14.75 -16.70
N LEU A 6 35.21 -14.86 -16.33
CA LEU A 6 34.13 -15.05 -17.29
C LEU A 6 34.19 -13.84 -18.24
N PRO A 7 34.12 -14.04 -19.57
CA PRO A 7 34.08 -12.93 -20.50
C PRO A 7 32.82 -12.10 -20.19
N ALA A 8 33.00 -10.89 -19.68
CA ALA A 8 31.95 -9.91 -19.35
C ALA A 8 31.34 -9.29 -20.63
N SER A 9 31.38 -10.05 -21.72
CA SER A 9 31.37 -9.59 -23.10
C SER A 9 30.57 -10.60 -23.95
N SER A 10 29.40 -10.99 -23.44
CA SER A 10 28.43 -11.78 -24.19
C SER A 10 27.03 -11.54 -23.64
N CYS A 11 26.06 -11.47 -24.53
CA CYS A 11 24.67 -11.24 -24.17
C CYS A 11 24.11 -12.42 -23.36
N GLN A 12 23.55 -12.15 -22.18
CA GLN A 12 23.05 -13.21 -21.30
C GLN A 12 21.73 -13.87 -21.74
N LEU A 13 21.13 -13.42 -22.84
CA LEU A 13 19.93 -14.02 -23.43
C LEU A 13 20.26 -14.93 -24.61
N CYS A 14 20.99 -14.43 -25.60
CA CYS A 14 21.33 -15.21 -26.80
C CYS A 14 22.70 -15.90 -26.71
N LYS A 15 23.53 -15.57 -25.70
CA LYS A 15 24.93 -16.00 -25.56
C LYS A 15 25.79 -15.69 -26.78
N GLY A 16 25.36 -14.74 -27.61
CA GLY A 16 26.09 -14.26 -28.78
C GLY A 16 27.21 -13.31 -28.38
N GLU A 17 28.03 -12.98 -29.39
CA GLU A 17 29.14 -12.04 -29.29
C GLU A 17 28.66 -10.63 -28.94
N ASP A 18 29.61 -9.81 -28.50
CA ASP A 18 29.37 -8.40 -28.24
C ASP A 18 29.02 -7.64 -29.50
N SER A 19 28.06 -6.74 -29.38
CA SER A 19 27.69 -5.79 -30.42
C SER A 19 27.73 -4.36 -29.87
N ASN A 20 27.62 -3.37 -30.75
CA ASN A 20 27.67 -1.96 -30.34
C ASN A 20 26.44 -1.53 -29.50
N ASP A 21 25.33 -2.28 -29.60
CA ASP A 21 24.05 -1.96 -28.96
C ASP A 21 23.81 -2.85 -27.74
N MET A 22 24.60 -2.64 -26.68
CA MET A 22 24.53 -3.40 -25.45
C MET A 22 24.22 -2.53 -24.23
N VAL A 23 23.41 -3.07 -23.32
CA VAL A 23 23.05 -2.46 -22.04
C VAL A 23 23.53 -3.34 -20.89
N GLN A 24 24.12 -2.73 -19.87
CA GLN A 24 24.49 -3.38 -18.61
C GLN A 24 23.36 -3.22 -17.59
N CYS A 25 23.06 -4.29 -16.85
CA CYS A 25 22.11 -4.24 -15.74
C CYS A 25 22.78 -3.71 -14.46
N ASP A 26 22.22 -2.67 -13.86
CA ASP A 26 22.75 -2.01 -12.64
C ASP A 26 22.69 -2.88 -11.37
N ARG A 27 22.02 -4.04 -11.41
CA ARG A 27 21.90 -4.95 -10.26
C ARG A 27 22.81 -6.16 -10.29
N CYS A 28 23.17 -6.64 -11.47
CA CYS A 28 23.92 -7.89 -11.61
C CYS A 28 25.12 -7.76 -12.53
N ASP A 29 25.38 -6.57 -13.06
CA ASP A 29 26.52 -6.25 -13.92
C ASP A 29 26.62 -7.15 -15.17
N LEU A 30 25.47 -7.64 -15.61
CA LEU A 30 25.33 -8.49 -16.79
C LEU A 30 24.94 -7.67 -18.01
N TRP A 31 25.48 -8.08 -19.17
CA TRP A 31 25.29 -7.40 -20.45
C TRP A 31 24.23 -8.07 -21.32
N TYR A 32 23.47 -7.26 -22.05
CA TYR A 32 22.35 -7.66 -22.89
C TYR A 32 22.31 -6.82 -24.16
N HIS A 33 21.97 -7.42 -25.30
CA HIS A 33 21.71 -6.66 -26.53
C HIS A 33 20.40 -5.89 -26.43
N PHE A 34 20.36 -4.69 -26.98
CA PHE A 34 19.15 -3.86 -27.07
C PHE A 34 17.98 -4.63 -27.68
N GLY A 35 18.22 -5.33 -28.79
CA GLY A 35 17.22 -6.16 -29.46
C GLY A 35 16.77 -7.40 -28.65
N CYS A 36 17.63 -7.94 -27.77
CA CYS A 36 17.26 -9.10 -26.94
C CYS A 36 16.35 -8.73 -25.76
N VAL A 37 16.48 -7.50 -25.23
CA VAL A 37 15.67 -7.01 -24.12
C VAL A 37 14.64 -5.96 -24.51
N GLY A 38 14.56 -5.63 -25.81
CA GLY A 38 13.62 -4.65 -26.35
C GLY A 38 13.83 -3.23 -25.82
N VAL A 39 15.08 -2.81 -25.57
CA VAL A 39 15.40 -1.44 -25.16
C VAL A 39 15.93 -0.62 -26.33
N THR A 40 15.72 0.70 -26.27
CA THR A 40 16.26 1.68 -27.21
C THR A 40 17.42 2.45 -26.56
N GLY A 41 18.16 3.23 -27.37
CA GLY A 41 19.27 4.07 -26.88
C GLY A 41 18.88 5.10 -25.83
N ASP A 42 17.59 5.41 -25.67
CA ASP A 42 17.07 6.29 -24.61
C ASP A 42 17.37 5.75 -23.20
N ILE A 43 17.69 4.46 -23.08
CA ILE A 43 18.05 3.83 -21.81
C ILE A 43 19.38 4.36 -21.26
N ALA A 44 20.23 4.99 -22.07
CA ALA A 44 21.54 5.49 -21.65
C ALA A 44 21.46 6.62 -20.59
N GLN A 45 20.29 7.23 -20.42
CA GLN A 45 20.06 8.31 -19.45
C GLN A 45 19.33 7.84 -18.18
N VAL A 46 19.03 6.55 -18.05
CA VAL A 46 18.26 5.99 -16.92
C VAL A 46 18.86 4.69 -16.42
N GLU A 47 18.66 4.39 -15.13
CA GLU A 47 19.03 3.09 -14.57
C GLU A 47 18.25 1.97 -15.25
N TRP A 48 18.95 0.95 -15.75
CA TRP A 48 18.34 -0.20 -16.40
C TRP A 48 18.55 -1.49 -15.60
N ILE A 49 17.44 -2.19 -15.40
CA ILE A 49 17.41 -3.42 -14.61
C ILE A 49 16.83 -4.51 -15.50
N CYS A 50 17.56 -5.62 -15.65
CA CYS A 50 17.09 -6.75 -16.44
C CYS A 50 15.86 -7.42 -15.81
N ASP A 51 15.07 -8.11 -16.62
CA ASP A 51 13.82 -8.70 -16.13
C ASP A 51 14.04 -9.76 -15.06
N LYS A 52 15.14 -10.53 -15.12
CA LYS A 52 15.50 -11.47 -14.04
C LYS A 52 15.60 -10.77 -12.69
N CYS A 53 16.23 -9.60 -12.66
CA CYS A 53 16.37 -8.78 -11.47
C CYS A 53 15.02 -8.16 -11.04
N LYS A 54 14.19 -7.70 -11.99
CA LYS A 54 12.81 -7.23 -11.70
C LYS A 54 11.96 -8.34 -11.08
N PHE A 55 11.98 -9.54 -11.65
CA PHE A 55 11.25 -10.70 -11.15
C PHE A 55 11.75 -11.16 -9.78
N ALA A 56 13.06 -11.09 -9.51
CA ALA A 56 13.62 -11.42 -8.20
C ALA A 56 13.09 -10.48 -7.10
N VAL A 57 13.02 -9.18 -7.37
CA VAL A 57 12.44 -8.19 -6.45
C VAL A 57 10.96 -8.45 -6.23
N TRP A 58 10.22 -8.74 -7.29
CA TRP A 58 8.80 -9.06 -7.20
C TRP A 58 8.55 -10.34 -6.39
N LYS A 59 9.29 -11.41 -6.68
CA LYS A 59 9.22 -12.69 -5.96
C LYS A 59 9.60 -12.53 -4.49
N TYR A 60 10.65 -11.76 -4.18
CA TYR A 60 11.03 -11.43 -2.80
C TYR A 60 9.92 -10.66 -2.08
N SER A 61 9.28 -9.71 -2.76
CA SER A 61 8.15 -8.94 -2.21
C SER A 61 6.93 -9.82 -1.93
N LEU A 62 6.61 -10.77 -2.81
CA LEU A 62 5.55 -11.77 -2.58
C LEU A 62 5.88 -12.73 -1.44
N LEU A 63 7.12 -13.24 -1.39
CA LEU A 63 7.59 -14.09 -0.29
C LEU A 63 7.56 -13.34 1.05
N LYS A 64 7.88 -12.04 1.07
CA LYS A 64 7.79 -11.19 2.26
C LYS A 64 6.33 -10.99 2.70
N ARG A 65 5.38 -10.82 1.77
CA ARG A 65 3.93 -10.78 2.09
C ARG A 65 3.47 -12.11 2.70
N ARG A 66 3.83 -13.24 2.09
CA ARG A 66 3.50 -14.57 2.62
C ARG A 66 4.14 -14.84 3.98
N ASN A 67 5.38 -14.40 4.19
CA ASN A 67 6.07 -14.53 5.48
C ASN A 67 5.46 -13.64 6.57
N LYS A 68 4.95 -12.44 6.23
CA LYS A 68 4.22 -11.59 7.17
C LYS A 68 2.91 -12.23 7.61
N GLU A 69 2.16 -12.83 6.69
CA GLU A 69 0.94 -13.59 7.00
C GLU A 69 1.24 -14.84 7.85
N ASN A 70 2.27 -15.60 7.47
CA ASN A 70 2.73 -16.75 8.24
C ASN A 70 3.27 -16.36 9.63
N HIS A 71 3.90 -15.20 9.79
CA HIS A 71 4.34 -14.69 11.08
C HIS A 71 3.14 -14.27 11.94
N PHE A 72 2.09 -13.68 11.35
CA PHE A 72 0.83 -13.40 12.05
C PHE A 72 0.12 -14.70 12.49
N ARG A 73 0.06 -15.71 11.63
CA ARG A 73 -0.49 -17.04 11.95
C ARG A 73 0.34 -17.79 13.01
N LYS A 74 1.67 -17.78 12.92
CA LYS A 74 2.56 -18.38 13.94
C LYS A 74 2.54 -17.61 15.27
N LYS A 75 2.38 -16.28 15.27
CA LYS A 75 2.21 -15.48 16.49
C LYS A 75 0.85 -15.75 17.17
N LYS A 76 -0.18 -16.10 16.40
CA LYS A 76 -1.46 -16.61 16.93
C LYS A 76 -1.32 -17.98 17.59
N GLN A 77 -0.44 -18.85 17.08
CA GLN A 77 -0.24 -20.22 17.59
C GLN A 77 0.81 -20.33 18.72
N ARG A 78 1.83 -19.47 18.77
CA ARG A 78 2.85 -19.44 19.85
C ARG A 78 2.45 -18.63 21.07
N ARG A 79 1.35 -17.88 21.01
CA ARG A 79 0.65 -17.46 22.22
C ARG A 79 0.10 -18.74 22.86
N LYS A 80 0.85 -19.31 23.80
CA LYS A 80 0.25 -20.14 24.86
C LYS A 80 -1.01 -19.39 25.30
N PRO A 81 -2.15 -20.05 25.56
CA PRO A 81 -3.22 -19.39 26.27
C PRO A 81 -2.58 -18.86 27.56
N VAL A 82 -2.37 -17.55 27.63
CA VAL A 82 -2.32 -16.88 28.93
C VAL A 82 -3.63 -17.31 29.54
N SER A 83 -3.59 -17.98 30.70
CA SER A 83 -4.78 -18.28 31.48
C SER A 83 -5.64 -17.02 31.45
N ILE A 84 -6.73 -17.05 30.68
CA ILE A 84 -7.65 -15.92 30.56
C ILE A 84 -8.50 -15.99 31.82
N GLN A 85 -7.89 -15.68 32.95
CA GLN A 85 -8.62 -15.21 34.11
C GLN A 85 -8.75 -13.67 34.09
N SER A 86 -8.28 -12.96 33.03
CA SER A 86 -8.20 -11.49 33.11
C SER A 86 -8.41 -10.65 31.84
N LEU A 87 -8.91 -11.17 30.70
CA LEU A 87 -9.25 -10.31 29.53
C LEU A 87 -10.63 -10.60 28.90
N SER A 88 -11.49 -11.36 29.57
CA SER A 88 -12.80 -11.79 29.08
C SER A 88 -14.00 -11.14 29.79
N SER A 89 -13.83 -10.06 30.54
CA SER A 89 -14.92 -9.52 31.37
C SER A 89 -15.20 -8.03 31.18
N VAL A 90 -15.32 -7.56 29.92
CA VAL A 90 -16.24 -6.43 29.71
C VAL A 90 -17.64 -7.02 29.74
N SER A 91 -18.24 -7.05 30.94
CA SER A 91 -19.57 -7.58 31.21
C SER A 91 -20.57 -7.13 30.15
N SER A 92 -21.56 -7.97 29.83
CA SER A 92 -22.68 -7.61 28.95
C SER A 92 -23.31 -6.26 29.33
N LYS A 93 -23.23 -5.87 30.61
CA LYS A 93 -23.59 -4.54 31.11
C LYS A 93 -22.70 -3.41 30.56
N GLN A 94 -21.37 -3.53 30.63
CA GLN A 94 -20.46 -2.51 30.06
C GLN A 94 -20.63 -2.33 28.55
N ARG A 95 -20.86 -3.41 27.79
CA ARG A 95 -21.11 -3.30 26.33
C ARG A 95 -22.40 -2.52 26.05
N LYS A 96 -23.45 -2.80 26.81
CA LYS A 96 -24.74 -2.10 26.71
C LYS A 96 -24.59 -0.61 27.09
N ILE A 97 -23.84 -0.31 28.14
CA ILE A 97 -23.55 1.08 28.56
C ILE A 97 -22.82 1.85 27.46
N LEU A 98 -21.81 1.25 26.82
CA LEU A 98 -21.09 1.90 25.72
C LEU A 98 -21.99 2.14 24.50
N ALA A 99 -22.84 1.17 24.16
CA ALA A 99 -23.80 1.31 23.06
C ALA A 99 -24.83 2.42 23.33
N LEU A 100 -25.33 2.52 24.55
CA LEU A 100 -26.26 3.57 24.96
C LEU A 100 -25.63 4.97 24.88
N ARG A 101 -24.39 5.14 25.38
CA ARG A 101 -23.67 6.42 25.29
C ARG A 101 -23.47 6.87 23.84
N LYS A 102 -23.11 5.95 22.94
CA LYS A 102 -23.00 6.25 21.50
C LYS A 102 -24.34 6.68 20.91
N LEU A 103 -25.44 6.02 21.29
CA LEU A 103 -26.77 6.37 20.82
C LEU A 103 -27.21 7.76 21.32
N GLU A 104 -26.92 8.10 22.58
CA GLU A 104 -27.17 9.43 23.15
C GLU A 104 -26.40 10.52 22.42
N GLU A 105 -25.14 10.25 22.05
CA GLU A 105 -24.31 11.18 21.28
C GLU A 105 -24.90 11.43 19.88
N VAL A 106 -25.35 10.38 19.19
CA VAL A 106 -26.02 10.51 17.89
C VAL A 106 -27.30 11.35 18.02
N LYS A 107 -28.15 11.06 19.02
CA LYS A 107 -29.37 11.84 19.29
C LYS A 107 -29.08 13.30 19.65
N LYS A 108 -27.94 13.58 20.31
CA LYS A 108 -27.51 14.95 20.59
C LYS A 108 -27.13 15.68 19.30
N ARG A 109 -26.33 15.05 18.43
CA ARG A 109 -25.94 15.61 17.13
C ARG A 109 -27.15 15.90 16.24
N GLU A 110 -28.14 15.01 16.23
CA GLU A 110 -29.37 15.20 15.46
C GLU A 110 -30.18 16.42 15.96
N ARG A 111 -30.32 16.57 17.28
CA ARG A 111 -30.97 17.76 17.87
C ARG A 111 -30.22 19.05 17.54
N ASP A 112 -28.90 19.02 17.64
CA ASP A 112 -28.06 20.18 17.33
C ASP A 112 -28.19 20.55 15.84
N LEU A 113 -28.23 19.57 14.94
CA LEU A 113 -28.46 19.79 13.52
C LEU A 113 -29.85 20.36 13.24
N ARG A 114 -30.90 19.82 13.88
CA ARG A 114 -32.27 20.35 13.77
C ARG A 114 -32.38 21.79 14.25
N ARG A 115 -31.68 22.14 15.34
CA ARG A 115 -31.61 23.55 15.82
C ARG A 115 -30.92 24.45 14.82
N LYS A 116 -29.77 24.03 14.27
CA LYS A 116 -29.07 24.78 13.22
C LYS A 116 -29.95 25.00 11.99
N PHE A 117 -30.65 23.96 11.56
CA PHE A 117 -31.57 24.05 10.42
C PHE A 117 -32.72 25.02 10.69
N SER A 118 -33.35 24.95 11.88
CA SER A 118 -34.40 25.89 12.27
C SER A 118 -33.94 27.35 12.33
N ILE A 119 -32.69 27.62 12.71
CA ILE A 119 -32.10 28.98 12.68
C ILE A 119 -31.88 29.42 11.22
N LEU A 120 -31.40 28.53 10.36
CA LEU A 120 -31.19 28.83 8.95
C LEU A 120 -32.53 29.12 8.24
N GLU A 121 -33.57 28.33 8.49
CA GLU A 121 -34.92 28.60 7.98
C GLU A 121 -35.43 29.98 8.44
N GLY A 122 -35.29 30.30 9.73
CA GLY A 122 -35.70 31.62 10.23
C GLY A 122 -34.88 32.80 9.66
N LEU A 123 -33.63 32.59 9.25
CA LEU A 123 -32.84 33.62 8.56
C LEU A 123 -33.26 33.79 7.10
N VAL A 124 -33.73 32.73 6.45
CA VAL A 124 -34.25 32.78 5.08
C VAL A 124 -35.57 33.56 5.03
N ASP A 125 -36.45 33.38 6.01
CA ASP A 125 -37.73 34.13 6.11
C ASP A 125 -37.54 35.66 6.25
N HIS A 126 -36.39 36.11 6.77
CA HIS A 126 -36.07 37.53 6.89
C HIS A 126 -35.49 38.16 5.62
N LEU A 127 -35.04 37.37 4.65
CA LEU A 127 -34.54 37.87 3.36
C LEU A 127 -35.64 38.05 2.31
N ASP A 128 -36.82 37.47 2.54
CA ASP A 128 -37.97 37.63 1.64
C ASP A 128 -38.80 38.90 1.90
N ASN A 129 -38.48 39.69 2.94
CA ASN A 129 -39.16 40.97 3.25
C ASN A 129 -38.50 42.22 2.62
N ASP A 130 -37.36 42.09 1.94
CA ASP A 130 -36.76 43.19 1.16
C ASP A 130 -37.24 43.20 -0.32
N LYS A 131 -38.50 42.84 -0.57
CA LYS A 131 -39.16 43.26 -1.81
C LYS A 131 -39.58 44.72 -1.67
N LEU A 132 -38.69 45.61 -2.11
CA LEU A 132 -39.02 47.01 -2.40
C LEU A 132 -40.31 47.09 -3.25
N PRO A 133 -41.23 48.02 -2.93
CA PRO A 133 -42.33 48.33 -3.82
C PRO A 133 -41.83 49.21 -4.97
N SER A 134 -42.04 48.76 -6.21
CA SER A 134 -42.07 49.60 -7.41
C SER A 134 -42.69 48.83 -8.55
#